data_AF-A0AAV5ASQ5-F1
#
_entry.id   AF-A0AAV5ASQ5-F1
#
_cell.length_a   1.000
_cell.length_b   1.000
_cell.length_c   1.000
_cell.angle_alpha   90.00
_cell.angle_beta   90.00
_cell.angle_gamma   90.00
#
_symmetry.space_group_name_H-M   'P 1'
#
loop_
_entity.id
_entity.type
_entity.pdbx_description
1 polymer ?
#
loop_
_entity_poly.entity_id
_entity_poly.type
_entity_poly.pdbx_seq_one_letter_code
_entity_poly.pdbx_strand_id
1 'polypeptide(L)'
;MLMAKKSYAENMKSVKLMIDGLRNHKENLPAGVDEAFINELEALKNKVETLNSEQEKLKADLKSKTEAIEKELKLLAEKQAIARKRTKMDFPQSQWREFGIEDKK
;
A
#
# COMPACT_ATOMS: atom_id res chain seq x y z
N MET A 1 -17.62 -3.19 -0.91
CA MET A 1 -17.02 -3.16 0.45
C MET A 1 -18.17 -3.05 1.45
N LEU A 2 -18.49 -4.12 2.17
CA LEU A 2 -19.51 -4.09 3.23
C LEU A 2 -18.90 -3.46 4.49
N MET A 3 -18.91 -2.12 4.55
CA MET A 3 -18.94 -1.27 5.77
C MET A 3 -19.06 0.21 5.31
N ALA A 4 -20.22 0.58 4.76
CA ALA A 4 -20.41 1.89 4.10
C ALA A 4 -21.03 2.99 4.99
N LYS A 5 -20.89 2.94 6.33
CA LYS A 5 -21.48 3.97 7.24
C LYS A 5 -20.53 4.62 8.25
N LYS A 6 -19.37 4.04 8.54
CA LYS A 6 -18.42 4.54 9.56
C LYS A 6 -16.98 4.33 9.09
N SER A 7 -16.07 5.21 9.52
CA SER A 7 -14.63 5.05 9.28
C SER A 7 -14.07 3.82 10.00
N TYR A 8 -12.86 3.38 9.59
CA TYR A 8 -12.15 2.29 10.24
C TYR A 8 -12.04 2.49 11.77
N ALA A 9 -11.55 3.67 12.19
CA ALA A 9 -11.34 3.97 13.60
C ALA A 9 -12.66 3.94 14.40
N GLU A 10 -13.74 4.46 13.83
CA GLU A 10 -15.07 4.42 14.45
C GLU A 10 -15.60 3.00 14.58
N ASN A 11 -15.39 2.14 13.58
CA ASN A 11 -15.76 0.73 13.64
C ASN A 11 -14.97 0.00 14.73
N MET A 12 -13.64 0.17 14.76
CA MET A 12 -12.79 -0.47 15.78
C MET A 12 -13.15 -0.05 17.20
N LYS A 13 -13.43 1.25 17.40
CA LYS A 13 -13.90 1.77 18.68
C LYS A 13 -15.26 1.18 19.06
N SER A 14 -16.19 1.10 18.11
CA SER A 14 -17.53 0.54 18.32
C SER A 14 -17.46 -0.95 18.69
N VAL A 15 -16.62 -1.74 18.03
CA VAL A 15 -16.44 -3.17 18.32
C VAL A 15 -15.80 -3.36 19.69
N LYS A 16 -14.78 -2.56 20.03
CA LYS A 16 -14.17 -2.60 21.37
C LYS A 16 -15.20 -2.34 22.48
N LEU A 17 -16.02 -1.28 22.32
CA LEU A 17 -17.09 -0.98 23.28
C LEU A 17 -18.10 -2.13 23.41
N MET A 18 -18.40 -2.83 22.32
CA MET A 18 -19.28 -4.00 22.35
C MET A 18 -18.64 -5.17 23.12
N ILE A 19 -17.37 -5.49 22.86
CA ILE A 19 -16.63 -6.53 23.60
C ILE A 19 -16.59 -6.19 25.10
N ASP A 20 -16.22 -4.96 25.45
CA ASP A 20 -16.14 -4.49 26.83
C ASP A 20 -17.52 -4.58 27.51
N GLY A 21 -18.58 -4.17 26.82
CA GLY A 21 -19.97 -4.27 27.29
C GLY A 21 -20.39 -5.71 27.56
N LEU A 22 -20.10 -6.64 26.64
CA LEU A 22 -20.40 -8.06 26.80
C LEU A 22 -19.60 -8.69 27.96
N ARG A 23 -18.31 -8.37 28.07
CA ARG A 23 -17.46 -8.87 29.16
C ARG A 23 -17.89 -8.35 30.54
N ASN A 24 -18.46 -7.15 30.62
CA ASN A 24 -18.97 -6.58 31.87
C ASN A 24 -20.36 -7.10 32.27
N HIS A 25 -21.09 -7.74 31.35
CA HIS A 25 -22.44 -8.27 31.59
C HIS A 25 -22.50 -9.80 31.34
N LYS A 26 -21.46 -10.53 31.74
CA LYS A 26 -21.33 -11.99 31.52
C LYS A 26 -22.52 -12.81 32.06
N GLU A 27 -23.21 -12.32 33.09
CA GLU A 27 -24.37 -13.00 33.68
C GLU A 27 -25.66 -12.81 32.88
N ASN A 28 -25.68 -11.87 31.92
CA ASN A 28 -26.85 -11.52 31.11
C ASN A 28 -26.44 -11.30 29.65
N LEU A 29 -25.80 -12.30 29.05
CA LEU A 29 -25.40 -12.26 27.65
C LEU A 29 -26.62 -12.46 26.72
N PRO A 30 -26.66 -11.78 25.56
CA PRO A 30 -27.67 -12.06 24.54
C PRO A 30 -27.66 -13.52 24.10
N ALA A 31 -28.82 -14.04 23.68
CA ALA A 31 -28.92 -15.40 23.16
C ALA A 31 -27.96 -15.62 21.99
N GLY A 32 -27.19 -16.71 22.05
CA GLY A 32 -26.19 -17.07 21.03
C GLY A 32 -24.85 -16.33 21.16
N VAL A 33 -24.67 -15.49 22.18
CA VAL A 33 -23.38 -14.88 22.52
C VAL A 33 -22.86 -15.51 23.79
N ASP A 34 -21.81 -16.32 23.67
CA ASP A 34 -21.10 -16.94 24.78
C ASP A 34 -19.66 -16.39 24.90
N GLU A 35 -18.91 -16.90 25.87
CA GLU A 35 -17.52 -16.48 26.07
C GLU A 35 -16.62 -16.84 24.87
N ALA A 36 -16.90 -17.95 24.17
CA ALA A 36 -16.15 -18.33 22.97
C ALA A 36 -16.36 -17.33 21.84
N PHE A 37 -17.60 -16.90 21.62
CA PHE A 37 -17.94 -15.86 20.66
C PHE A 37 -17.25 -14.53 20.97
N ILE A 38 -17.26 -14.11 22.25
CA ILE A 38 -16.60 -12.85 22.66
C ILE A 38 -15.09 -12.94 22.41
N ASN A 39 -14.47 -14.08 22.72
CA ASN A 39 -13.05 -14.30 22.47
C ASN A 39 -12.72 -14.30 20.97
N GLU A 40 -13.55 -14.91 20.13
CA GLU A 40 -13.38 -14.89 18.67
C GLU A 40 -13.52 -13.46 18.12
N LEU A 41 -14.52 -12.71 18.58
CA LEU A 41 -14.74 -11.33 18.18
C LEU A 41 -13.52 -10.45 18.54
N GLU A 42 -12.95 -10.63 19.72
CA GLU A 42 -11.73 -9.93 20.14
C GLU A 42 -10.51 -10.35 19.33
N ALA A 43 -10.34 -11.65 19.03
CA ALA A 43 -9.27 -12.14 18.17
C ALA A 43 -9.36 -11.55 16.76
N LEU A 44 -10.57 -11.50 16.17
CA LEU A 44 -10.81 -10.88 14.87
C LEU A 44 -10.50 -9.38 14.90
N LYS A 45 -10.97 -8.66 15.92
CA LYS A 45 -10.67 -7.25 16.16
C LYS A 45 -9.16 -7.01 16.15
N ASN A 46 -8.39 -7.80 16.91
CA ASN A 46 -6.93 -7.65 17.00
C ASN A 46 -6.21 -8.01 15.70
N LYS A 47 -6.70 -9.03 14.98
CA LYS A 47 -6.19 -9.40 13.66
C LYS A 47 -6.38 -8.27 12.65
N VAL A 48 -7.55 -7.63 12.65
CA VAL A 48 -7.83 -6.48 11.79
C VAL A 48 -6.89 -5.31 12.09
N GLU A 49 -6.59 -5.01 13.36
CA GLU A 49 -5.62 -3.96 13.74
C GLU A 49 -4.20 -4.27 13.28
N THR A 50 -3.81 -5.53 13.37
CA THR A 50 -2.50 -6.01 12.90
C THR A 50 -2.39 -5.83 11.39
N LEU A 51 -3.38 -6.32 10.63
CA LEU A 51 -3.42 -6.20 9.18
C LEU A 51 -3.45 -4.73 8.73
N ASN A 52 -4.18 -3.86 9.43
CA ASN A 52 -4.20 -2.43 9.13
C ASN A 52 -2.82 -1.79 9.36
N SER A 53 -2.15 -2.13 10.45
CA SER A 53 -0.80 -1.63 10.75
C SER A 53 0.23 -2.09 9.71
N GLU A 54 0.14 -3.35 9.28
CA GLU A 54 0.96 -3.90 8.19
C GLU A 54 0.68 -3.19 6.86
N GLN A 55 -0.59 -2.93 6.55
CA GLN A 55 -0.97 -2.19 5.36
C GLN A 55 -0.35 -0.78 5.35
N GLU A 56 -0.40 -0.05 6.47
CA GLU A 56 0.19 1.28 6.55
C GLU A 56 1.71 1.26 6.38
N LYS A 57 2.40 0.25 6.91
CA LYS A 57 3.83 0.04 6.66
C LYS A 57 4.12 -0.20 5.17
N LEU A 58 3.36 -1.10 4.53
CA LEU A 58 3.52 -1.38 3.10
C LEU A 58 3.26 -0.15 2.22
N LYS A 59 2.30 0.72 2.59
CA LYS A 59 2.07 1.99 1.89
C LYS A 59 3.27 2.93 2.01
N ALA A 60 3.87 3.02 3.20
CA ALA A 60 5.07 3.83 3.42
C ALA A 60 6.27 3.29 2.60
N ASP A 61 6.47 1.97 2.61
CA ASP A 61 7.53 1.32 1.83
C ASP A 61 7.34 1.53 0.33
N LEU A 62 6.11 1.39 -0.17
CA LEU A 62 5.77 1.64 -1.55
C LEU A 62 6.09 3.08 -1.94
N LYS A 63 5.70 4.06 -1.11
CA LYS A 63 6.01 5.47 -1.35
C LYS A 63 7.52 5.70 -1.45
N SER A 64 8.29 5.18 -0.51
CA SER A 64 9.75 5.29 -0.52
C SER A 64 10.39 4.66 -1.75
N LYS A 65 9.90 3.49 -2.19
CA LYS A 65 10.41 2.82 -3.39
C LYS A 65 10.03 3.57 -4.66
N THR A 66 8.84 4.15 -4.73
CA THR A 66 8.44 5.01 -5.85
C THR A 66 9.35 6.23 -5.97
N GLU A 67 9.64 6.93 -4.87
CA GLU A 67 10.57 8.07 -4.86
C GLU A 67 11.99 7.68 -5.31
N ALA A 68 12.46 6.49 -4.90
CA ALA A 68 13.75 5.97 -5.35
C ALA A 68 13.76 5.65 -6.85
N ILE A 69 12.71 5.01 -7.38
CA ILE A 69 12.56 4.72 -8.81
C ILE A 69 12.53 6.01 -9.63
N GLU A 70 11.75 7.00 -9.21
CA GLU A 70 11.64 8.30 -9.89
C GLU A 70 13.00 9.00 -10.00
N LYS A 71 13.79 8.96 -8.91
CA LYS A 71 15.15 9.52 -8.90
C LYS A 71 16.05 8.83 -9.92
N GLU A 72 16.07 7.50 -9.93
CA GLU A 72 16.93 6.73 -10.84
C GLU A 72 16.46 6.86 -12.31
N LEU A 73 15.15 6.92 -12.56
CA LEU A 73 14.61 7.16 -13.90
C LEU A 73 15.03 8.52 -14.45
N LYS A 74 15.02 9.57 -13.62
CA LYS A 74 15.50 10.89 -14.03
C LYS A 74 16.98 10.85 -14.41
N LEU A 75 17.81 10.25 -13.57
CA LEU A 75 19.25 10.12 -13.85
C LEU A 75 19.49 9.30 -15.12
N LEU A 76 18.77 8.18 -15.29
CA LEU A 76 18.85 7.34 -16.47
C LEU A 76 18.50 8.12 -17.74
N ALA A 77 17.41 8.89 -17.71
CA ALA A 77 16.99 9.72 -18.83
C ALA A 77 18.02 10.80 -19.19
N GLU A 78 18.61 11.46 -18.18
CA GLU A 78 19.68 12.45 -18.39
C GLU A 78 20.92 11.81 -19.05
N LYS A 79 21.35 10.65 -18.55
CA LYS A 79 22.50 9.91 -19.11
C LYS A 79 22.21 9.42 -20.53
N GLN A 80 21.01 8.89 -20.77
CA GLN A 80 20.57 8.46 -22.09
C GLN A 80 20.55 9.63 -23.08
N ALA A 81 20.07 10.81 -22.67
CA ALA A 81 20.06 12.01 -23.52
C ALA A 81 21.47 12.46 -23.90
N ILE A 82 22.41 12.44 -22.95
CA ILE A 82 23.83 12.75 -23.22
C ILE A 82 24.43 11.74 -24.19
N ALA A 83 24.22 10.44 -23.94
CA ALA A 83 24.70 9.38 -24.82
C ALA A 83 24.15 9.54 -26.24
N ARG A 84 22.83 9.76 -26.38
CA ARG A 84 22.17 10.03 -27.66
C ARG A 84 22.80 11.22 -28.38
N LYS A 85 23.03 12.33 -27.68
CA LYS A 85 23.65 13.53 -28.26
C LYS A 85 25.07 13.23 -28.77
N ARG A 86 25.88 12.53 -27.99
CA ARG A 86 27.25 12.14 -28.36
C ARG A 86 27.26 11.22 -29.57
N THR A 87 26.46 10.16 -29.56
CA THR A 87 26.32 9.25 -30.70
C THR A 87 25.96 9.99 -31.99
N LYS A 88 25.04 10.98 -31.92
CA LYS A 88 24.67 11.78 -33.10
C LYS A 88 25.79 12.70 -33.61
N MET A 89 26.72 13.11 -32.76
CA MET A 89 27.87 13.95 -33.15
C MET A 89 29.01 13.09 -33.71
N ASP A 90 29.23 11.90 -33.13
CA ASP A 90 30.42 11.09 -33.41
C ASP A 90 30.18 10.05 -34.53
N PHE A 91 28.93 9.69 -34.82
CA PHE A 91 28.58 8.67 -35.81
C PHE A 91 27.63 9.20 -36.91
N PRO A 92 27.78 8.74 -38.17
CA PRO A 92 26.86 9.06 -39.25
C PRO A 92 25.45 8.54 -38.97
N GLN A 93 24.45 9.25 -39.50
CA GLN A 93 23.03 8.97 -39.28
C GLN A 93 22.59 7.56 -39.67
N SER A 94 23.22 6.96 -40.69
CA SER A 94 22.96 5.57 -41.11
C SER A 94 23.21 4.54 -40.01
N GLN A 95 24.09 4.84 -39.05
CA GLN A 95 24.45 3.95 -37.94
C GLN A 95 23.65 4.19 -36.66
N TRP A 96 22.85 5.25 -36.57
CA TRP A 96 22.11 5.62 -35.35
C TRP A 96 21.14 4.54 -34.88
N ARG A 97 20.55 3.78 -35.81
CA ARG A 97 19.60 2.71 -35.49
C ARG A 97 20.24 1.61 -34.64
N GLU A 98 21.53 1.36 -34.79
CA GLU A 98 22.30 0.38 -34.00
C GLU A 98 22.35 0.77 -32.51
N PHE A 99 22.21 2.06 -32.20
CA PHE A 99 22.18 2.60 -30.84
C PHE A 99 20.75 2.80 -30.31
N GLY A 100 19.73 2.25 -30.98
CA GLY A 100 18.32 2.46 -30.63
C GLY A 100 17.83 3.90 -30.85
N ILE A 101 18.55 4.68 -31.67
CA ILE A 101 18.18 6.05 -32.01
C ILE A 101 17.36 6.01 -33.29
N GLU A 102 16.05 6.00 -33.15
CA GLU A 102 15.15 6.20 -34.28
C GLU A 102 15.08 7.68 -34.66
N ASP A 103 15.07 7.93 -35.98
CA ASP A 103 14.85 9.26 -36.52
C ASP A 103 13.35 9.48 -36.70
N LYS A 104 12.82 10.54 -36.09
CA LYS A 104 11.44 10.95 -36.35
C LYS A 104 11.46 11.70 -37.68
N LYS A 105 10.88 11.10 -38.72
CA LYS A 105 10.45 11.82 -39.92
C LYS A 105 9.50 12.96 -39.56
#